data_AF-A0A3P7KXL2-F1
#
_entry.id   AF-A0A3P7KXL2-F1
#
_cell.length_a   1.000
_cell.length_b   1.000
_cell.length_c   1.000
_cell.angle_alpha   90.00
_cell.angle_beta   90.00
_cell.angle_gamma   90.00
#
_symmetry.space_group_name_H-M   'P 1'
#
loop_
_entity.id
_entity.type
_entity.pdbx_description
1 polymer ?
#
loop_
_entity_poly.entity_id
_entity_poly.type
_entity_poly.pdbx_seq_one_letter_code
_entity_poly.pdbx_strand_id
1 'polypeptide(L)'
;MYDDSVNATYNKLGDAAASKSFTKDVVFKSWSVGDSCLARYSDDDLYYPAKVLEVREQKGSFTQYLVLYEGYGNSEWVPADDLMTKSYAFIYIHLYALCLTVHIQKRR
;
A
#
# COMPACT_ATOMS: atom_id res chain seq x y z
N MET A 1 -10.56 15.19 30.39
CA MET A 1 -11.41 15.26 29.18
C MET A 1 -10.65 14.84 27.92
N TYR A 2 -9.45 15.36 27.63
CA TYR A 2 -8.62 14.90 26.50
C TYR A 2 -8.00 13.52 26.79
N ASP A 3 -7.44 13.34 27.99
CA ASP A 3 -6.80 12.08 28.41
C ASP A 3 -7.77 10.90 28.47
N ASP A 4 -9.03 11.14 28.87
CA ASP A 4 -10.05 10.10 28.96
C ASP A 4 -10.42 9.54 27.57
N SER A 5 -10.47 10.41 26.56
CA SER A 5 -10.78 10.03 25.18
C SER A 5 -9.64 9.25 24.51
N VAL A 6 -8.40 9.58 24.87
CA VAL A 6 -7.19 8.91 24.37
C VAL A 6 -7.06 7.52 25.01
N ASN A 7 -7.22 7.43 26.34
CA ASN A 7 -7.15 6.15 27.04
C ASN A 7 -8.27 5.20 26.62
N ALA A 8 -9.48 5.70 26.37
CA ALA A 8 -10.57 4.90 25.82
C ALA A 8 -10.24 4.30 24.45
N THR A 9 -9.43 5.00 23.64
CA THR A 9 -8.98 4.53 22.32
C THR A 9 -7.89 3.47 22.43
N TYR A 10 -6.90 3.67 23.32
CA TYR A 10 -5.85 2.68 23.57
C TYR A 10 -6.38 1.39 24.19
N ASN A 11 -7.33 1.47 25.11
CA ASN A 11 -7.94 0.29 25.72
C ASN A 11 -8.75 -0.52 24.70
N LYS A 12 -9.50 0.16 23.80
CA LYS A 12 -10.22 -0.51 22.69
C LYS A 12 -9.29 -1.19 21.69
N LEU A 13 -8.09 -0.64 21.47
CA LEU A 13 -7.06 -1.28 20.66
C LEU A 13 -6.44 -2.50 21.36
N GLY A 14 -6.22 -2.42 22.68
CA GLY A 14 -5.72 -3.52 23.50
C GLY A 14 -6.63 -4.75 23.48
N ASP A 15 -7.94 -4.53 23.61
CA ASP A 15 -8.93 -5.61 23.60
C ASP A 15 -9.15 -6.19 22.19
N ALA A 16 -9.05 -5.37 21.14
CA ALA A 16 -9.10 -5.82 19.74
C ALA A 16 -7.82 -6.56 19.29
N ALA A 17 -6.67 -6.22 19.88
CA ALA A 17 -5.39 -6.88 19.62
C ALA A 17 -5.27 -8.26 20.29
N ALA A 18 -6.07 -8.53 21.33
CA ALA A 18 -6.08 -9.83 22.01
C ALA A 18 -6.74 -10.96 21.19
N SER A 19 -7.45 -10.66 20.10
CA SER A 19 -8.10 -11.67 19.24
C SER A 19 -7.71 -11.64 17.76
N LYS A 20 -6.91 -10.66 17.33
CA LYS A 20 -6.23 -10.72 16.02
C LYS A 20 -4.74 -10.87 16.26
N SER A 21 -4.32 -12.13 16.37
CA SER A 21 -2.93 -12.52 16.18
C SER A 21 -2.47 -11.93 14.85
N PHE A 22 -1.75 -10.80 14.90
CA PHE A 22 -0.91 -10.33 13.81
C PHE A 22 0.26 -11.31 13.79
N THR A 23 0.00 -12.53 13.31
CA THR A 23 1.07 -13.47 13.07
C THR A 23 2.00 -12.79 12.09
N LYS A 24 3.29 -12.88 12.41
CA LYS A 24 4.41 -12.41 11.60
C LYS A 24 4.55 -13.27 10.33
N ASP A 25 3.44 -13.60 9.69
CA ASP A 25 3.38 -14.18 8.37
C ASP A 25 3.26 -12.99 7.44
N VAL A 26 4.41 -12.52 6.93
CA VAL A 26 4.40 -11.64 5.77
C VAL A 26 3.78 -12.47 4.66
N VAL A 27 2.47 -12.33 4.48
CA VAL A 27 1.76 -12.92 3.35
C VAL A 27 2.30 -12.19 2.13
N PHE A 28 3.34 -12.73 1.53
CA PHE A 28 3.76 -12.36 0.18
C PHE A 28 2.56 -12.66 -0.70
N LYS A 29 1.81 -11.61 -1.03
CA LYS A 29 0.72 -11.74 -1.97
C LYS A 29 1.35 -12.05 -3.32
N SER A 30 1.19 -13.28 -3.80
CA SER A 30 1.45 -13.61 -5.19
C SER A 30 0.38 -12.93 -6.04
N TRP A 31 0.81 -12.12 -6.99
CA TRP A 31 -0.10 -11.45 -7.90
C TRP A 31 -0.41 -12.33 -9.10
N SER A 32 -1.66 -12.33 -9.53
CA SER A 32 -2.11 -13.06 -10.71
C SER A 32 -2.50 -12.11 -11.84
N VAL A 33 -2.46 -12.60 -13.08
CA VAL A 33 -2.97 -11.84 -14.22
C VAL A 33 -4.44 -11.47 -13.98
N GLY A 34 -4.77 -10.22 -14.23
CA GLY A 34 -6.10 -9.64 -14.01
C GLY A 34 -6.27 -8.95 -12.65
N ASP A 35 -5.36 -9.16 -11.69
CA ASP A 35 -5.44 -8.53 -10.38
C ASP A 35 -5.32 -7.01 -10.48
N SER A 36 -6.19 -6.30 -9.77
CA SER A 36 -6.06 -4.86 -9.54
C SER A 36 -5.06 -4.58 -8.41
N CYS A 37 -4.15 -3.67 -8.67
CA CYS A 37 -3.09 -3.26 -7.77
C CYS A 37 -2.90 -1.73 -7.79
N LEU A 38 -2.04 -1.25 -6.91
CA LEU A 38 -1.27 -0.05 -7.16
C LEU A 38 0.14 -0.47 -7.58
N ALA A 39 0.70 0.19 -8.58
CA ALA A 39 2.07 -0.04 -9.03
C ALA A 39 2.88 1.27 -8.97
N ARG A 40 4.13 1.18 -8.52
CA ARG A 40 5.06 2.32 -8.55
C ARG A 40 5.49 2.59 -9.99
N TYR A 41 5.31 3.83 -10.44
CA TYR A 41 5.76 4.29 -11.73
C TYR A 41 7.20 4.78 -11.67
N SER A 42 8.04 4.35 -12.60
CA SER A 42 9.48 4.61 -12.54
C SER A 42 9.89 6.06 -12.80
N ASP A 43 9.07 6.85 -13.51
CA ASP A 43 9.42 8.25 -13.81
C ASP A 43 9.32 9.17 -12.58
N ASP A 44 8.41 8.87 -11.63
CA ASP A 44 8.09 9.77 -10.51
C ASP A 44 8.05 9.09 -9.14
N ASP A 45 8.28 7.78 -9.07
CA ASP A 45 8.23 6.97 -7.86
C ASP A 45 6.87 6.98 -7.14
N LEU A 46 5.80 7.39 -7.82
CA LEU A 46 4.44 7.41 -7.26
C LEU A 46 3.65 6.15 -7.62
N TYR A 47 2.68 5.82 -6.78
CA TYR A 47 1.84 4.63 -6.92
C TYR A 47 0.53 4.96 -7.63
N TYR A 48 0.26 4.30 -8.75
CA TYR A 48 -0.93 4.52 -9.55
C TYR A 48 -1.80 3.25 -9.65
N PRO A 49 -3.14 3.38 -9.78
CA PRO A 49 -4.02 2.26 -10.07
C PRO A 49 -3.55 1.51 -11.32
N ALA A 50 -3.40 0.20 -11.20
CA ALA A 50 -2.93 -0.64 -12.29
C ALA A 50 -3.57 -2.02 -12.26
N LYS A 51 -3.48 -2.72 -13.40
CA LYS A 51 -3.89 -4.13 -13.55
C LYS A 51 -2.71 -4.97 -14.02
N VAL A 52 -2.51 -6.11 -13.38
CA VAL A 52 -1.49 -7.08 -13.79
C VAL A 52 -1.92 -7.72 -15.12
N LEU A 53 -1.07 -7.63 -16.13
CA LEU A 53 -1.28 -8.20 -17.45
C LEU A 53 -0.53 -9.53 -17.62
N GLU A 54 0.69 -9.63 -17.10
CA GLU A 54 1.54 -10.82 -17.22
C GLU A 54 2.38 -11.02 -15.96
N VAL A 55 2.74 -12.28 -15.70
CA VAL A 55 3.64 -12.68 -14.62
C VAL A 55 4.82 -13.43 -15.21
N ARG A 56 6.05 -13.02 -14.89
CA ARG A 56 7.28 -13.70 -15.27
C ARG A 56 7.99 -14.24 -14.05
N GLU A 57 7.94 -15.56 -13.91
CA GLU A 57 8.68 -16.30 -12.90
C GLU A 57 9.89 -16.98 -13.56
N GLN A 58 11.09 -16.63 -13.11
CA GLN A 58 12.32 -17.26 -13.59
C GLN A 58 13.06 -17.90 -12.41
N LYS A 59 13.45 -19.17 -12.56
CA LYS A 59 14.23 -19.88 -11.54
C LYS A 59 15.53 -19.14 -11.25
N GLY A 60 15.72 -18.71 -10.01
CA GLY A 60 16.91 -17.97 -9.57
C GLY A 60 16.85 -16.46 -9.79
N SER A 61 15.70 -15.89 -10.16
CA SER A 61 15.47 -14.44 -10.27
C SER A 61 14.22 -14.02 -9.50
N PHE A 62 14.07 -12.72 -9.26
CA PHE A 62 12.85 -12.14 -8.69
C PHE A 62 11.71 -12.18 -9.70
N THR A 63 10.49 -12.50 -9.23
CA THR A 63 9.28 -12.45 -10.05
C THR A 63 9.01 -11.02 -10.50
N GLN A 64 8.71 -10.86 -11.79
CA GLN A 64 8.39 -9.58 -12.41
C GLN A 64 6.95 -9.61 -12.93
N TYR A 65 6.29 -8.45 -12.90
CA TYR A 65 4.89 -8.29 -13.28
C TYR A 65 4.77 -7.20 -14.33
N LEU A 66 4.11 -7.49 -15.44
CA LEU A 66 3.71 -6.45 -16.38
C LEU A 66 2.42 -5.83 -15.87
N VAL A 67 2.41 -4.52 -15.66
CA VAL A 67 1.23 -3.80 -15.21
C VAL A 67 0.79 -2.78 -16.25
N LEU A 68 -0.53 -2.58 -16.35
CA LEU A 68 -1.15 -1.51 -17.14
C LEU A 68 -1.67 -0.44 -16.19
N TYR A 69 -1.18 0.79 -16.32
CA TYR A 69 -1.65 1.92 -15.53
C TYR A 69 -3.05 2.35 -15.99
N GLU A 70 -4.05 2.18 -15.11
CA GLU A 70 -5.46 2.46 -15.41
C GLU A 70 -5.64 3.96 -15.64
N GLY A 71 -6.22 4.34 -16.79
CA GLY A 71 -6.44 5.73 -17.17
C GLY A 71 -5.29 6.40 -17.94
N TYR A 72 -4.09 5.82 -17.93
CA TYR A 72 -2.93 6.31 -18.67
C TYR A 72 -2.63 5.47 -19.91
N GLY A 73 -2.84 4.15 -19.83
CA GLY A 73 -2.71 3.23 -20.97
C GLY A 73 -1.26 2.79 -21.27
N ASN A 74 -0.26 3.32 -20.57
CA ASN A 74 1.11 2.81 -20.59
C ASN A 74 1.26 1.59 -19.67
N SER A 75 2.29 0.78 -19.93
CA SER A 75 2.57 -0.44 -19.19
C SER A 75 4.06 -0.60 -18.87
N GLU A 76 4.37 -1.26 -17.75
CA GLU A 76 5.74 -1.42 -17.26
C GLU A 76 5.97 -2.76 -16.56
N TRP A 77 7.18 -3.28 -16.62
CA TRP A 77 7.62 -4.43 -15.82
C TRP A 77 8.11 -3.97 -14.46
N VAL A 78 7.45 -4.41 -13.39
CA VAL A 78 7.77 -4.03 -12.02
C VAL A 78 8.01 -5.26 -11.13
N PRO A 79 8.90 -5.18 -10.13
CA PRO A 79 9.07 -6.23 -9.13
C PRO A 79 7.88 -6.30 -8.16
N ALA A 80 7.78 -7.40 -7.41
CA ALA A 80 6.74 -7.56 -6.39
C ALA A 80 6.70 -6.42 -5.36
N ASP A 81 7.87 -5.86 -5.01
CA ASP A 81 8.02 -4.80 -4.01
C ASP A 81 7.38 -3.48 -4.44
N ASP A 82 7.16 -3.31 -5.75
CA ASP A 82 6.53 -2.12 -6.33
C ASP A 82 5.02 -2.29 -6.51
N LEU A 83 4.43 -3.37 -5.99
CA LEU A 83 3.00 -3.66 -6.04
C LEU A 83 2.35 -3.61 -4.66
N MET A 84 1.23 -2.89 -4.55
CA MET A 84 0.45 -2.80 -3.32
C MET A 84 -1.03 -3.10 -3.54
N THR A 85 -1.66 -3.73 -2.54
CA THR A 85 -3.11 -3.90 -2.51
C THR A 85 -3.79 -2.57 -2.26
N LYS A 86 -4.92 -2.32 -2.93
CA LYS A 86 -5.73 -1.09 -2.74
C LYS A 86 -6.14 -0.84 -1.27
N SER A 87 -6.15 -1.87 -0.41
CA SER A 87 -6.41 -1.73 1.04
C SER A 87 -5.34 -0.92 1.79
N TYR A 88 -4.07 -0.98 1.37
CA TYR A 88 -2.96 -0.25 2.00
C TYR A 88 -2.85 1.20 1.50
N ALA A 89 -3.45 1.50 0.34
CA ALA A 89 -3.50 2.84 -0.24
C ALA A 89 -4.27 3.85 0.63
N PHE A 90 -5.37 3.42 1.25
CA PHE A 90 -6.19 4.29 2.10
C PHE A 90 -5.42 4.78 3.32
N ILE A 91 -4.55 3.94 3.89
CA ILE A 91 -3.71 4.34 5.02
C ILE A 91 -2.63 5.33 4.54
N TYR A 92 -1.98 5.05 3.41
CA TYR A 92 -0.90 5.90 2.89
C TYR A 92 -1.38 7.29 2.42
N ILE A 93 -2.50 7.38 1.70
CA ILE A 93 -3.05 8.68 1.25
C ILE A 93 -3.53 9.51 2.45
N HIS A 94 -4.14 8.90 3.47
CA HIS A 94 -4.57 9.62 4.67
C HIS A 94 -3.40 10.09 5.55
N LEU A 95 -2.32 9.31 5.67
CA LEU A 95 -1.12 9.74 6.43
C LEU A 95 -0.30 10.82 5.70
N TYR A 96 -0.17 10.76 4.36
CA TYR A 96 0.53 11.81 3.59
C TYR A 96 -0.24 13.13 3.55
N ALA A 97 -1.57 13.11 3.45
CA ALA A 97 -2.40 14.32 3.53
C ALA A 97 -2.28 15.03 4.89
N LEU A 98 -2.13 14.27 5.99
CA LEU A 98 -1.91 14.84 7.31
C LEU A 98 -0.54 15.54 7.42
N CYS A 99 0.51 14.94 6.85
CA CYS A 99 1.86 15.50 6.87
C CYS A 99 1.96 16.84 6.13
N LEU A 100 1.36 16.94 4.94
CA LEU A 100 1.32 18.18 4.15
C LEU A 100 0.52 19.29 4.87
N THR A 101 -0.53 18.93 5.60
CA THR A 101 -1.35 19.91 6.34
C THR A 101 -0.59 20.53 7.52
N VAL A 102 0.22 19.73 8.24
CA VAL A 102 1.01 20.24 9.38
C VAL A 102 2.16 21.17 8.94
N HIS A 103 2.75 20.95 7.77
CA HIS A 103 3.82 21.82 7.27
C HIS A 103 3.32 23.22 6.88
N ILE A 104 2.05 23.35 6.48
CA ILE A 104 1.42 24.63 6.11
C ILE A 104 1.08 25.47 7.36
N GLN A 105 0.67 24.83 8.46
CA GLN A 105 0.28 25.55 9.69
C GLN A 105 1.48 26.08 10.50
N LYS A 106 2.69 25.55 10.30
CA LYS A 106 3.92 26.04 10.97
C LYS A 106 4.61 27.22 10.28
N ARG A 107 4.08 27.66 9.13
CA ARG A 107 4.56 28.84 8.39
C ARG A 107 3.59 30.03 8.45
N ARG A 108 2.65 30.01 9.40
CA ARG A 108 1.81 31.16 9.77
C ARG A 108 2.16 31.65 11.15
#